data_AF-A0A357CGC8-F1
#
_entry.id   AF-A0A357CGC8-F1
#
_cell.length_a   1.000
_cell.length_b   1.000
_cell.length_c   1.000
_cell.angle_alpha   90.00
_cell.angle_beta   90.00
_cell.angle_gamma   90.00
#
_symmetry.space_group_name_H-M   'P 1'
#
loop_
_entity.id
_entity.type
_entity.pdbx_description
1 polymer ?
#
loop_
_entity_poly.entity_id
_entity_poly.type
_entity_poly.pdbx_seq_one_letter_code
_entity_poly.pdbx_strand_id
1 'polypeptide(L)'
;MDFKVAGTSEGVTSLQMDIKITGITEEIMKVALDQARDGRLHILAEMNKALNTARPELGEYAPRIETIHIPVDKIREVIGSGGSVIREIVAESGAKIDISDDGTVKIASANAESIRAAINRIKSIASEPEVGEIYKGKVVKVMEFGAFVNFFGAKDGLVHISQLAEGRPKAVTDVVKEGDQVWVKLLGFDDRGKVKLSMKVVDQTTGRELEKASAE
;
A
#
# COMPACT_ATOMS: atom_id res chain seq x y z
N MET A 1 25.47 48.24 3.94
CA MET A 1 24.78 47.01 4.37
C MET A 1 24.79 46.04 3.22
N ASP A 2 25.06 44.77 3.50
CA ASP A 2 24.94 43.69 2.54
C ASP A 2 23.82 42.76 3.02
N PHE A 3 22.82 42.48 2.20
CA PHE A 3 21.71 41.62 2.59
C PHE A 3 21.25 40.77 1.41
N LYS A 4 20.74 39.58 1.74
CA LYS A 4 20.21 38.62 0.79
C LYS A 4 18.75 38.37 1.13
N VAL A 5 17.90 38.38 0.11
CA VAL A 5 16.46 38.10 0.25
C VAL A 5 16.11 36.97 -0.69
N ALA A 6 15.65 35.85 -0.14
CA ALA A 6 15.12 34.73 -0.90
C ALA A 6 13.62 34.58 -0.63
N GLY A 7 12.87 34.12 -1.61
CA GLY A 7 11.42 34.03 -1.49
C GLY A 7 10.71 33.58 -2.75
N THR A 8 9.40 33.49 -2.64
CA THR A 8 8.48 33.25 -3.75
C THR A 8 7.93 34.59 -4.26
N SER A 9 6.98 34.51 -5.20
CA SER A 9 6.17 35.65 -5.62
C SER A 9 5.26 36.18 -4.49
N GLU A 10 4.92 35.32 -3.54
CA GLU A 10 3.98 35.63 -2.45
C GLU A 10 4.66 36.21 -1.22
N GLY A 11 5.94 35.90 -0.99
CA GLY A 11 6.62 36.35 0.21
C GLY A 11 8.10 36.01 0.28
N VAL A 12 8.72 36.46 1.37
CA VAL A 12 10.12 36.16 1.71
C VAL A 12 10.17 34.86 2.50
N THR A 13 11.00 33.91 2.06
CA THR A 13 11.25 32.64 2.77
C THR A 13 12.50 32.71 3.62
N SER A 14 13.47 33.56 3.25
CA SER A 14 14.69 33.76 4.01
C SER A 14 15.25 35.17 3.80
N LEU A 15 15.77 35.75 4.89
CA LEU A 15 16.41 37.06 4.92
C LEU A 15 17.73 36.92 5.69
N GLN A 16 18.84 37.28 5.06
CA GLN A 16 20.14 37.36 5.70
C GLN A 16 20.66 38.80 5.62
N MET A 17 21.10 39.37 6.74
CA MET A 17 21.58 40.76 6.79
C MET A 17 22.94 40.85 7.48
N ASP A 18 23.89 41.53 6.85
CA ASP A 18 25.18 41.90 7.42
C ASP A 18 25.33 43.44 7.44
N ILE A 19 25.37 43.97 8.66
CA ILE A 19 25.37 45.41 8.94
C ILE A 19 26.73 45.81 9.52
N LYS A 20 27.52 46.54 8.73
CA LYS A 20 28.87 46.99 9.11
C LYS A 20 28.93 48.38 9.74
N ILE A 21 27.85 49.16 9.65
CA ILE A 21 27.78 50.54 10.13
C ILE A 21 26.48 50.79 10.89
N THR A 22 26.52 51.64 11.91
CA THR A 22 25.33 52.14 12.60
C THR A 22 24.60 53.18 11.74
N GLY A 23 23.27 53.29 11.88
CA GLY A 23 22.47 54.32 11.18
C GLY A 23 21.54 53.83 10.07
N ILE A 24 21.16 52.55 10.05
CA ILE A 24 20.14 52.05 9.13
C ILE A 24 18.77 52.24 9.75
N THR A 25 17.99 53.14 9.17
CA THR A 25 16.62 53.42 9.59
C THR A 25 15.65 52.43 8.96
N GLU A 26 14.45 52.32 9.54
CA GLU A 26 13.36 51.52 8.99
C GLU A 26 12.99 51.95 7.56
N GLU A 27 13.06 53.25 7.28
CA GLU A 27 12.78 53.81 5.95
C GLU A 27 13.78 53.28 4.90
N ILE A 28 15.08 53.27 5.23
CA ILE A 28 16.12 52.71 4.35
C ILE A 28 15.90 51.22 4.14
N MET A 29 15.51 50.51 5.19
CA MET A 29 15.20 49.08 5.11
C MET A 29 14.03 48.80 4.18
N LYS A 30 12.96 49.60 4.28
CA LYS A 30 11.76 49.45 3.46
C LYS A 30 12.07 49.64 1.97
N VAL A 31 12.79 50.70 1.64
CA VAL A 31 13.24 50.96 0.26
C VAL A 31 14.10 49.81 -0.26
N ALA A 32 15.04 49.32 0.56
CA ALA A 32 15.90 48.21 0.17
C ALA A 32 15.11 46.91 -0.07
N LEU A 33 14.13 46.60 0.77
CA LEU A 33 13.28 45.41 0.64
C LEU A 33 12.32 45.51 -0.56
N ASP A 34 11.78 46.70 -0.84
CA ASP A 34 10.93 46.92 -2.01
C ASP A 34 11.74 46.73 -3.30
N GLN A 35 12.94 47.30 -3.37
CA GLN A 35 13.85 47.07 -4.51
C GLN A 35 14.25 45.60 -4.63
N ALA A 36 14.52 44.92 -3.51
CA ALA A 36 14.85 43.50 -3.51
C ALA A 36 13.65 42.62 -3.94
N ARG A 37 12.42 43.03 -3.62
CA ARG A 37 11.20 42.36 -4.09
C ARG A 37 11.07 42.45 -5.61
N ASP A 38 11.25 43.63 -6.18
CA ASP A 38 11.15 43.82 -7.63
C ASP A 38 12.25 43.03 -8.37
N GLY A 39 13.49 43.08 -7.86
CA GLY A 39 14.59 42.26 -8.37
C GLY A 39 14.32 40.76 -8.26
N ARG A 40 13.76 40.30 -7.13
CA ARG A 40 13.38 38.89 -6.95
C ARG A 40 12.31 38.45 -7.95
N LEU A 41 11.27 39.24 -8.15
CA LEU A 41 10.21 38.95 -9.11
C LEU A 41 10.73 38.90 -10.55
N HIS A 42 11.68 39.78 -10.89
CA HIS A 42 12.35 39.75 -12.19
C HIS A 42 13.14 38.45 -12.41
N ILE A 43 13.95 38.04 -11.43
CA ILE A 43 14.73 36.79 -11.50
C ILE A 43 13.79 35.57 -11.59
N LEU A 44 12.73 35.53 -10.78
CA LEU A 44 11.73 34.45 -10.82
C LEU A 44 11.04 34.37 -12.19
N ALA A 45 10.74 35.51 -12.81
CA ALA A 45 10.16 35.54 -14.15
C ALA A 45 11.11 34.94 -15.20
N GLU A 46 12.41 35.21 -15.11
CA GLU A 46 13.40 34.60 -16.01
C GLU A 46 13.55 33.09 -15.76
N MET A 47 13.58 32.66 -14.50
CA MET A 47 13.61 31.24 -14.13
C MET A 47 12.40 30.48 -14.68
N ASN A 48 11.21 31.09 -14.59
CA ASN A 48 9.95 30.50 -15.06
C ASN A 48 9.91 30.30 -16.58
N LYS A 49 10.72 31.04 -17.36
CA LYS A 49 10.85 30.78 -18.81
C LYS A 49 11.52 29.44 -19.10
N ALA A 50 12.38 28.96 -18.19
CA ALA A 50 13.07 27.68 -18.33
C ALA A 50 12.30 26.52 -17.67
N LEU A 51 11.77 26.75 -16.46
CA LEU A 51 11.00 25.74 -15.72
C LEU A 51 10.01 26.44 -14.78
N ASN A 52 8.72 26.39 -15.11
CA ASN A 52 7.65 27.03 -14.35
C ASN A 52 7.02 26.12 -13.28
N THR A 53 7.04 24.80 -13.48
CA THR A 53 6.47 23.82 -12.56
C THR A 53 7.43 22.65 -12.36
N ALA A 54 7.25 21.92 -11.26
CA ALA A 54 7.93 20.64 -11.06
C ALA A 54 7.62 19.69 -12.23
N ARG A 55 8.62 18.90 -12.64
CA ARG A 55 8.42 17.88 -13.68
C ARG A 55 7.52 16.78 -13.13
N PRO A 56 6.58 16.24 -13.93
CA PRO A 56 5.67 15.19 -13.48
C PRO A 56 6.40 13.87 -13.22
N GLU A 57 7.52 13.63 -13.91
CA GLU A 57 8.30 12.41 -13.79
C GLU A 57 9.74 12.70 -13.41
N LEU A 58 10.27 11.85 -12.52
CA LEU A 58 11.69 11.80 -12.19
C LEU A 58 12.47 11.18 -13.36
N GLY A 59 13.69 11.67 -13.57
CA GLY A 59 14.59 11.15 -14.61
C GLY A 59 14.80 9.63 -14.48
N GLU A 60 15.13 8.98 -15.59
CA GLU A 60 15.24 7.52 -15.70
C GLU A 60 16.20 6.89 -14.68
N TYR A 61 17.31 7.58 -14.38
CA TYR A 61 18.33 7.12 -13.43
C TYR A 61 18.16 7.72 -12.02
N ALA A 62 17.17 8.60 -11.83
CA ALA A 62 16.93 9.19 -10.53
C ALA A 62 16.31 8.13 -9.61
N PRO A 63 16.83 7.91 -8.39
CA PRO A 63 16.24 7.00 -7.44
C PRO A 63 14.79 7.40 -7.19
N ARG A 64 13.85 6.53 -7.58
CA ARG A 64 12.43 6.71 -7.31
C ARG A 64 12.14 6.10 -5.96
N ILE A 65 11.42 6.86 -5.13
CA ILE A 65 10.93 6.38 -3.84
C ILE A 65 9.42 6.30 -3.99
N GLU A 66 8.89 5.08 -3.98
CA GLU A 66 7.46 4.85 -3.89
C GLU A 66 7.10 4.47 -2.46
N THR A 67 6.00 5.03 -1.97
CA THR A 67 5.49 4.75 -0.64
C THR A 67 4.18 4.02 -0.77
N ILE A 68 4.08 2.84 -0.15
CA ILE A 68 2.84 2.08 -0.02
C ILE A 68 2.49 1.95 1.46
N HIS A 69 1.21 1.77 1.75
CA HIS A 69 0.73 1.55 3.11
C HIS A 69 0.20 0.12 3.23
N ILE A 70 0.63 -0.60 4.27
CA ILE A 70 0.17 -1.95 4.61
C ILE A 70 -0.45 -1.98 6.02
N PRO A 71 -1.39 -2.88 6.29
CA PRO A 71 -1.92 -3.06 7.64
C PRO A 71 -0.82 -3.39 8.66
N VAL A 72 -0.88 -2.78 9.85
CA VAL A 72 0.15 -2.89 10.90
C VAL A 72 0.33 -4.33 11.39
N ASP A 73 -0.75 -5.10 11.42
CA ASP A 73 -0.74 -6.52 11.78
C ASP A 73 0.07 -7.39 10.80
N LYS A 74 0.20 -6.93 9.54
CA LYS A 74 0.92 -7.63 8.46
C LYS A 74 2.40 -7.30 8.37
N ILE A 75 2.87 -6.28 9.09
CA ILE A 75 4.30 -5.91 9.12
C ILE A 75 5.17 -7.12 9.48
N ARG A 76 4.75 -7.92 10.47
CA ARG A 76 5.49 -9.13 10.88
C ARG A 76 5.59 -10.19 9.79
N GLU A 77 4.54 -10.35 8.99
CA GLU A 77 4.52 -11.31 7.88
C GLU A 77 5.43 -10.85 6.73
N VAL A 78 5.44 -9.55 6.42
CA VAL A 78 6.30 -8.95 5.37
C VAL A 78 7.78 -8.96 5.77
N ILE A 79 8.10 -8.70 7.04
CA ILE A 79 9.48 -8.78 7.53
C ILE A 79 9.93 -10.25 7.61
N GLY A 80 9.05 -11.14 8.08
CA GLY A 80 9.38 -12.53 8.37
C GLY A 80 10.21 -12.67 9.66
N SER A 81 10.50 -13.91 10.06
CA SER A 81 11.30 -14.20 11.26
C SER A 81 12.73 -13.68 11.11
N GLY A 82 13.07 -12.61 11.82
CA GLY A 82 14.41 -12.01 11.78
C GLY A 82 14.75 -11.29 10.47
N GLY A 83 13.74 -10.91 9.67
CA GLY A 83 13.95 -10.22 8.40
C GLY A 83 14.27 -11.15 7.22
N SER A 84 13.96 -12.45 7.32
CA SER A 84 14.25 -13.41 6.25
C SER A 84 13.53 -13.06 4.94
N VAL A 85 12.23 -12.78 5.01
CA VAL A 85 11.37 -12.50 3.86
C VAL A 85 11.77 -11.17 3.22
N ILE A 86 11.97 -10.12 4.00
CA ILE A 86 12.37 -8.83 3.43
C ILE A 86 13.74 -8.86 2.77
N ARG A 87 14.70 -9.65 3.30
CA ARG A 87 16.00 -9.84 2.66
C ARG A 87 15.89 -10.58 1.33
N GLU A 88 15.00 -11.56 1.24
CA GLU A 88 14.71 -12.27 -0.01
C GLU A 88 14.12 -11.30 -1.05
N ILE A 89 13.13 -10.49 -0.66
CA ILE A 89 12.52 -9.49 -1.55
C ILE A 89 13.57 -8.46 -2.02
N VAL A 90 14.44 -7.98 -1.13
CA VAL A 90 15.52 -7.05 -1.47
C VAL A 90 16.54 -7.72 -2.41
N ALA A 91 16.89 -8.99 -2.18
CA ALA A 91 17.83 -9.73 -3.01
C ALA A 91 17.29 -10.00 -4.42
N GLU A 92 16.00 -10.33 -4.55
CA GLU A 92 15.34 -10.58 -5.84
C GLU A 92 15.08 -9.28 -6.61
N SER A 93 14.55 -8.26 -5.95
CA SER A 93 14.15 -7.01 -6.61
C SER A 93 15.31 -6.03 -6.82
N GLY A 94 16.36 -6.13 -6.00
CA GLY A 94 17.44 -5.14 -5.93
C GLY A 94 17.02 -3.78 -5.37
N ALA A 95 15.78 -3.65 -4.88
CA ALA A 95 15.26 -2.41 -4.29
C ALA A 95 15.61 -2.31 -2.81
N LYS A 96 15.82 -1.09 -2.30
CA LYS A 96 15.91 -0.83 -0.85
C LYS A 96 14.51 -0.66 -0.30
N ILE A 97 14.17 -1.44 0.71
CA ILE A 97 12.85 -1.43 1.35
C ILE A 97 13.03 -1.01 2.80
N ASP A 98 12.29 0.00 3.21
CA ASP A 98 12.22 0.50 4.59
C ASP A 98 10.78 0.41 5.07
N ILE A 99 10.55 -0.23 6.21
CA ILE A 99 9.21 -0.41 6.79
C ILE A 99 9.17 0.35 8.10
N SER A 100 8.20 1.25 8.22
CA SER A 100 7.90 1.98 9.44
C SER A 100 6.82 1.28 10.26
N ASP A 101 6.83 1.51 11.58
CA ASP A 101 5.93 0.86 12.54
C ASP A 101 4.44 1.24 12.34
N ASP A 102 4.19 2.31 11.60
CA ASP A 102 2.86 2.79 11.21
C ASP A 102 2.28 2.04 9.99
N GLY A 103 3.02 1.10 9.40
CA GLY A 103 2.63 0.39 8.18
C GLY A 103 3.05 1.09 6.88
N THR A 104 3.80 2.19 6.97
CA THR A 104 4.35 2.87 5.80
C THR A 104 5.58 2.13 5.29
N VAL A 105 5.54 1.65 4.05
CA VAL A 105 6.65 0.96 3.37
C VAL A 105 7.19 1.85 2.26
N LYS A 106 8.45 2.23 2.38
CA LYS A 106 9.18 3.02 1.37
C LYS A 106 10.09 2.12 0.57
N ILE A 107 9.94 2.16 -0.75
CA ILE A 107 10.67 1.32 -1.69
C ILE A 107 11.45 2.24 -2.60
N ALA A 108 12.79 2.14 -2.52
CA ALA A 108 13.70 2.97 -3.29
C ALA A 108 14.51 2.12 -4.27
N SER A 109 14.44 2.44 -5.56
CA SER A 109 15.34 1.86 -6.57
C SER A 109 15.59 2.84 -7.71
N ALA A 110 16.67 2.60 -8.46
CA ALA A 110 16.97 3.32 -9.69
C ALA A 110 16.12 2.83 -10.88
N ASN A 111 15.58 1.60 -10.82
CA ASN A 111 14.77 1.02 -11.88
C ASN A 111 13.29 0.92 -11.45
N ALA A 112 12.38 1.42 -12.28
CA ALA A 112 10.94 1.33 -12.07
C ALA A 112 10.44 -0.12 -12.03
N GLU A 113 11.06 -1.04 -12.77
CA GLU A 113 10.68 -2.46 -12.77
C GLU A 113 10.98 -3.13 -11.43
N SER A 114 12.14 -2.84 -10.84
CA SER A 114 12.52 -3.32 -9.51
C SER A 114 11.53 -2.86 -8.43
N ILE A 115 11.09 -1.59 -8.51
CA ILE A 115 10.08 -1.03 -7.59
C ILE A 115 8.76 -1.78 -7.75
N ARG A 116 8.29 -1.97 -8.99
CA ARG A 116 7.04 -2.70 -9.26
C ARG A 116 7.11 -4.15 -8.78
N ALA A 117 8.23 -4.83 -9.00
CA ALA A 117 8.44 -6.20 -8.54
C ALA A 117 8.37 -6.28 -7.00
N ALA A 118 9.07 -5.37 -6.30
CA ALA A 118 9.02 -5.28 -4.84
C ALA A 118 7.60 -4.97 -4.32
N ILE A 119 6.92 -3.98 -4.92
CA ILE A 119 5.54 -3.63 -4.55
C ILE A 119 4.61 -4.82 -4.73
N ASN A 120 4.66 -5.50 -5.87
CA ASN A 120 3.79 -6.64 -6.14
C ASN A 120 4.04 -7.76 -5.13
N ARG A 121 5.30 -8.03 -4.79
CA ARG A 121 5.65 -9.06 -3.81
C ARG A 121 5.15 -8.72 -2.41
N ILE A 122 5.33 -7.47 -1.97
CA ILE A 122 4.84 -6.99 -0.67
C ILE A 122 3.31 -7.01 -0.64
N LYS A 123 2.64 -6.57 -1.71
CA LYS A 123 1.19 -6.63 -1.83
C LYS A 123 0.67 -8.06 -1.80
N SER A 124 1.33 -9.02 -2.45
CA SER A 124 0.90 -10.43 -2.39
C SER A 124 0.97 -11.02 -0.98
N ILE A 125 1.93 -10.57 -0.15
CA ILE A 125 2.07 -11.02 1.24
C ILE A 125 1.09 -10.26 2.16
N ALA A 126 0.93 -8.96 1.93
CA ALA A 126 0.10 -8.08 2.75
C ALA A 126 -1.37 -8.03 2.34
N SER A 127 -1.74 -8.57 1.17
CA SER A 127 -3.13 -8.61 0.71
C SER A 127 -3.96 -9.35 1.73
N GLU A 128 -5.05 -8.74 2.18
CA GLU A 128 -6.07 -9.46 2.90
C GLU A 128 -7.05 -10.08 1.91
N PRO A 129 -7.63 -11.24 2.25
CA PRO A 129 -8.74 -11.74 1.49
C PRO A 129 -9.96 -10.84 1.71
N GLU A 130 -10.45 -10.21 0.65
CA GLU A 130 -11.60 -9.32 0.70
C GLU A 130 -12.90 -10.10 0.96
N VAL A 131 -13.77 -9.52 1.78
CA VAL A 131 -15.11 -10.08 2.01
C VAL A 131 -15.90 -9.99 0.71
N GLY A 132 -16.32 -11.14 0.20
CA GLY A 132 -17.04 -11.22 -1.06
C GLY A 132 -16.25 -11.87 -2.19
N GLU A 133 -14.92 -11.96 -2.07
CA GLU A 133 -14.09 -12.59 -3.11
C GLU A 133 -14.11 -14.12 -3.03
N ILE A 134 -13.93 -14.73 -4.20
CA ILE A 134 -13.88 -16.18 -4.39
C ILE A 134 -12.42 -16.60 -4.49
N TYR A 135 -12.01 -17.49 -3.60
CA TYR A 135 -10.67 -18.05 -3.55
C TYR A 135 -10.68 -19.54 -3.86
N LYS A 136 -9.61 -20.02 -4.49
CA LYS A 136 -9.36 -21.44 -4.64
C LYS A 136 -8.56 -21.92 -3.44
N GLY A 137 -9.13 -22.81 -2.64
CA GLY A 137 -8.51 -23.33 -1.43
C GLY A 137 -8.38 -24.85 -1.41
N LYS A 138 -7.55 -25.34 -0.50
CA LYS A 138 -7.36 -26.77 -0.25
C LYS A 138 -7.96 -27.17 1.10
N VAL A 139 -8.74 -28.24 1.14
CA VAL A 139 -9.29 -28.78 2.39
C VAL A 139 -8.14 -29.34 3.23
N VAL A 140 -7.90 -28.77 4.40
CA VAL A 140 -6.85 -29.20 5.34
C VAL A 140 -7.38 -30.26 6.29
N LYS A 141 -8.61 -30.07 6.79
CA LYS A 141 -9.21 -30.96 7.78
C LYS A 141 -10.73 -30.98 7.67
N VAL A 142 -11.33 -32.16 7.80
CA VAL A 142 -12.79 -32.31 7.84
C VAL A 142 -13.24 -32.64 9.27
N MET A 143 -14.28 -31.96 9.76
CA MET A 143 -14.94 -32.23 11.03
C MET A 143 -16.45 -32.48 10.81
N GLU A 144 -17.14 -32.94 11.84
CA GLU A 144 -18.59 -33.25 11.76
C GLU A 144 -19.47 -32.03 11.46
N PHE A 145 -19.05 -30.83 11.91
CA PHE A 145 -19.80 -29.58 11.74
C PHE A 145 -19.32 -28.71 10.57
N GLY A 146 -18.23 -29.09 9.89
CA GLY A 146 -17.67 -28.30 8.80
C GLY A 146 -16.29 -28.74 8.31
N ALA A 147 -15.78 -28.06 7.29
CA ALA A 147 -14.46 -28.31 6.71
C ALA A 147 -13.57 -27.07 6.85
N PHE A 148 -12.31 -27.29 7.19
CA PHE A 148 -11.27 -26.26 7.20
C PHE A 148 -10.60 -26.22 5.84
N VAL A 149 -10.66 -25.06 5.19
CA VAL A 149 -10.08 -24.82 3.88
C VAL A 149 -9.00 -23.76 4.03
N ASN A 150 -7.79 -24.07 3.58
CA ASN A 150 -6.73 -23.09 3.42
C ASN A 150 -6.90 -22.43 2.05
N PHE A 151 -7.27 -21.16 2.04
CA PHE A 151 -7.64 -20.42 0.83
C PHE A 151 -6.77 -19.18 0.60
N PHE A 152 -6.09 -18.69 1.64
CA PHE A 152 -5.22 -17.52 1.54
C PHE A 152 -4.09 -17.56 2.59
N GLY A 153 -2.91 -18.04 2.18
CA GLY A 153 -1.70 -18.03 3.00
C GLY A 153 -1.83 -18.78 4.32
N ALA A 154 -1.53 -18.09 5.44
CA ALA A 154 -1.47 -18.67 6.78
C ALA A 154 -2.81 -18.73 7.55
N LYS A 155 -3.91 -18.22 6.98
CA LYS A 155 -5.23 -18.22 7.63
C LYS A 155 -6.13 -19.33 7.05
N ASP A 156 -6.58 -20.23 7.92
CA ASP A 156 -7.58 -21.25 7.57
C ASP A 156 -8.99 -20.70 7.77
N GLY A 157 -9.88 -20.98 6.82
CA GLY A 157 -11.30 -20.64 6.92
C GLY A 157 -12.17 -21.85 7.19
N LEU A 158 -13.27 -21.63 7.90
CA LEU A 158 -14.25 -22.66 8.22
C LEU A 158 -15.44 -22.57 7.27
N VAL A 159 -15.71 -23.66 6.55
CA VAL A 159 -16.96 -23.87 5.83
C VAL A 159 -17.89 -24.69 6.73
N HIS A 160 -18.99 -24.10 7.16
CA HIS A 160 -19.99 -24.80 7.98
C HIS A 160 -20.80 -25.80 7.12
N ILE A 161 -21.31 -26.89 7.72
CA ILE A 161 -22.11 -27.93 7.01
C ILE A 161 -23.30 -27.37 6.22
N SER A 162 -23.90 -26.27 6.68
CA SER A 162 -25.01 -25.60 5.97
C SER A 162 -24.59 -24.80 4.74
N GLN A 163 -23.29 -24.55 4.56
CA GLN A 163 -22.70 -23.74 3.49
C GLN A 163 -21.85 -24.58 2.51
N LEU A 164 -21.89 -25.91 2.63
CA LEU A 164 -21.12 -26.86 1.82
C LEU A 164 -21.76 -27.20 0.48
N ALA A 165 -23.09 -27.34 0.42
CA ALA A 165 -23.82 -27.66 -0.82
C ALA A 165 -25.27 -27.15 -0.78
N GLU A 166 -25.93 -27.07 -1.94
CA GLU A 166 -27.38 -26.90 -2.04
C GLU A 166 -28.12 -28.19 -1.66
N GLY A 167 -28.20 -28.46 -0.36
CA GLY A 167 -28.89 -29.62 0.20
C GLY A 167 -28.72 -29.64 1.71
N ARG A 168 -29.33 -30.61 2.41
CA ARG A 168 -28.92 -30.97 3.78
C ARG A 168 -28.06 -32.24 3.67
N PRO A 169 -26.73 -32.13 3.53
CA PRO A 169 -25.86 -33.30 3.56
C PRO A 169 -26.01 -33.98 4.93
N LYS A 170 -26.02 -35.31 4.96
CA LYS A 170 -26.03 -36.07 6.22
C LYS A 170 -24.67 -36.01 6.92
N ALA A 171 -23.59 -35.95 6.14
CA ALA A 171 -22.23 -35.78 6.65
C ALA A 171 -21.41 -34.87 5.72
N VAL A 172 -20.40 -34.18 6.28
CA VAL A 172 -19.47 -33.34 5.53
C VAL A 172 -18.57 -34.17 4.60
N THR A 173 -18.23 -35.39 5.03
CA THR A 173 -17.40 -36.36 4.30
C THR A 173 -18.02 -36.80 2.96
N ASP A 174 -19.32 -36.62 2.79
CA ASP A 174 -20.03 -36.98 1.55
C ASP A 174 -19.81 -35.92 0.45
N VAL A 175 -19.41 -34.70 0.84
CA VAL A 175 -19.29 -33.53 -0.06
C VAL A 175 -17.84 -33.17 -0.33
N VAL A 176 -16.97 -33.24 0.68
CA VAL A 176 -15.56 -32.86 0.57
C VAL A 176 -14.65 -33.85 1.28
N LYS A 177 -13.48 -34.13 0.71
CA LYS A 177 -12.43 -34.94 1.34
C LYS A 177 -11.24 -34.07 1.73
N GLU A 178 -10.48 -34.55 2.70
CA GLU A 178 -9.20 -33.93 3.05
C GLU A 178 -8.27 -33.95 1.84
N GLY A 179 -7.71 -32.78 1.52
CA GLY A 179 -6.82 -32.60 0.39
C GLY A 179 -7.48 -32.10 -0.91
N ASP A 180 -8.81 -32.05 -1.00
CA ASP A 180 -9.50 -31.58 -2.20
C ASP A 180 -9.29 -30.08 -2.44
N GLN A 181 -9.20 -29.71 -3.72
CA GLN A 181 -9.21 -28.30 -4.15
C GLN A 181 -10.64 -27.86 -4.41
N VAL A 182 -11.08 -26.83 -3.68
CA VAL A 182 -12.45 -26.31 -3.74
C VAL A 182 -12.45 -24.79 -3.89
N TRP A 183 -13.47 -24.25 -4.52
CA TRP A 183 -13.70 -22.82 -4.59
C TRP A 183 -14.56 -22.36 -3.42
N VAL A 184 -14.12 -21.33 -2.72
CA VAL A 184 -14.76 -20.82 -1.50
C VAL A 184 -14.90 -19.31 -1.56
N LYS A 185 -16.08 -18.79 -1.22
CA LYS A 185 -16.32 -17.36 -1.07
C LYS A 185 -16.14 -16.95 0.38
N LEU A 186 -15.41 -15.85 0.63
CA LEU A 186 -15.27 -15.29 1.97
C LEU A 186 -16.52 -14.49 2.33
N LEU A 187 -17.29 -14.95 3.32
CA LEU A 187 -18.51 -14.28 3.79
C LEU A 187 -18.24 -13.24 4.86
N GLY A 188 -17.12 -13.37 5.58
CA GLY A 188 -16.72 -12.44 6.64
C GLY A 188 -15.98 -13.14 7.77
N PHE A 189 -15.90 -12.47 8.91
CA PHE A 189 -15.24 -12.96 10.12
C PHE A 189 -16.27 -13.24 11.20
N ASP A 190 -16.07 -14.31 11.98
CA ASP A 190 -16.87 -14.61 13.17
C ASP A 190 -16.42 -13.77 14.37
N ASP A 191 -17.23 -13.71 15.44
CA ASP A 191 -16.93 -12.96 16.68
C ASP A 191 -15.62 -13.42 17.37
N ARG A 192 -15.09 -14.60 16.98
CA ARG A 192 -13.82 -15.17 17.45
C ARG A 192 -12.65 -14.97 16.49
N GLY A 193 -12.80 -14.14 15.46
CA GLY A 193 -11.77 -13.87 14.44
C GLY A 193 -11.53 -15.01 13.45
N LYS A 194 -12.39 -16.04 13.43
CA LYS A 194 -12.31 -17.14 12.45
C LYS A 194 -12.98 -16.74 11.14
N VAL A 195 -12.36 -17.05 10.01
CA VAL A 195 -12.91 -16.73 8.69
C VAL A 195 -14.07 -17.65 8.36
N LYS A 196 -15.23 -17.09 7.99
CA LYS A 196 -16.40 -17.83 7.50
C LYS A 196 -16.34 -17.91 5.98
N LEU A 197 -16.34 -19.14 5.48
CA LEU A 197 -16.33 -19.43 4.05
C LEU A 197 -17.65 -20.11 3.65
N SER A 198 -18.05 -19.92 2.38
CA SER A 198 -19.16 -20.66 1.77
C SER A 198 -18.77 -21.25 0.44
N MET A 199 -19.18 -22.50 0.22
CA MET A 199 -19.08 -23.22 -1.05
C MET A 199 -20.39 -23.20 -1.83
N LYS A 200 -21.50 -22.81 -1.19
CA LYS A 200 -22.85 -22.83 -1.78
C LYS A 200 -23.08 -21.70 -2.79
N VAL A 201 -22.40 -20.58 -2.62
CA VAL A 201 -22.55 -19.37 -3.46
C VAL A 201 -21.57 -19.39 -4.64
N VAL A 202 -20.79 -20.46 -4.79
CA VAL A 202 -19.74 -20.56 -5.80
C VAL A 202 -19.92 -21.84 -6.60
N ASP A 203 -19.90 -21.71 -7.92
CA ASP A 203 -19.85 -22.85 -8.82
C ASP A 203 -18.46 -23.50 -8.74
N GLN A 204 -18.41 -24.72 -8.23
CA GLN A 204 -17.17 -25.49 -8.05
C GLN A 204 -16.48 -25.85 -9.38
N THR A 205 -17.17 -25.77 -10.51
CA THR A 205 -16.61 -26.08 -11.84
C THR A 205 -16.09 -24.85 -12.57
N THR A 206 -16.71 -23.68 -12.38
CA THR A 206 -16.36 -22.45 -13.11
C THR A 206 -15.69 -21.37 -12.25
N GLY A 207 -15.70 -21.51 -10.92
CA GLY A 207 -15.14 -20.52 -9.98
C GLY A 207 -15.90 -19.19 -9.98
N ARG A 208 -17.08 -19.15 -10.60
CA ARG A 208 -17.94 -17.96 -10.66
C ARG A 208 -18.97 -17.99 -9.54
N GLU A 209 -19.38 -16.81 -9.12
CA GLU A 209 -20.46 -16.68 -8.16
C GLU A 209 -21.77 -17.18 -8.79
N LEU A 210 -22.45 -18.09 -8.10
CA LEU A 210 -23.82 -18.45 -8.46
C LEU A 210 -24.69 -17.29 -8.00
N GLU A 211 -25.13 -16.45 -8.92
CA GLU A 211 -26.16 -15.43 -8.65
C GLU A 211 -27.39 -16.11 -8.07
N LYS A 212 -27.53 -16.08 -6.75
CA LYS A 212 -28.83 -16.26 -6.13
C LYS A 212 -29.50 -14.91 -6.08
N ALA A 213 -30.48 -14.77 -6.98
CA ALA A 213 -31.50 -13.76 -6.97
C ALA A 213 -31.84 -13.35 -5.53
N SER A 214 -31.72 -12.04 -5.30
CA SER A 214 -32.41 -11.30 -4.26
C SER A 214 -33.75 -11.96 -3.92
N ALA A 215 -33.80 -12.62 -2.76
CA ALA A 215 -35.06 -13.01 -2.16
C ALA A 215 -35.64 -11.75 -1.50
N GLU A 216 -36.71 -11.24 -2.10
CA GLU A 216 -37.66 -10.26 -1.53
C GLU A 216 -38.17 -10.67 -0.14
#